data_AF-A0A2D7HNF9-F1
#
_entry.id   AF-A0A2D7HNF9-F1
#
_cell.length_a   1.000
_cell.length_b   1.000
_cell.length_c   1.000
_cell.angle_alpha   90.00
_cell.angle_beta   90.00
_cell.angle_gamma   90.00
#
_symmetry.space_group_name_H-M   'P 1'
#
loop_
_entity.id
_entity.type
_entity.pdbx_description
1 polymer ?
#
loop_
_entity_poly.entity_id
_entity_poly.type
_entity_poly.pdbx_seq_one_letter_code
_entity_poly.pdbx_strand_id
1 'polypeptide(L)'
;MTTLNEIMSPKSIAIVGASDNKGRIGGRPLAHMIEQKFSGGIFPINPNRDTVQGIKAYPSLLDVKEDLDFILVAVPSNIVVSVIE
;
A
#
# COMPACT_ATOMS: atom_id res chain seq x y z
N MET A 1 -9.14 12.32 -17.29
CA MET A 1 -9.16 13.18 -16.09
C MET A 1 -9.71 12.33 -14.97
N THR A 2 -8.86 11.95 -14.02
CA THR A 2 -9.28 11.23 -12.82
C THR A 2 -10.11 12.17 -11.98
N THR A 3 -11.31 11.76 -11.58
CA THR A 3 -12.15 12.57 -10.70
C THR A 3 -11.73 12.35 -9.25
N LEU A 4 -11.93 13.34 -8.38
CA LEU A 4 -11.63 13.21 -6.95
C LEU A 4 -12.31 11.97 -6.32
N ASN A 5 -13.47 11.58 -6.85
CA ASN A 5 -14.20 10.39 -6.42
C ASN A 5 -13.40 9.09 -6.56
N GLU A 6 -12.60 8.94 -7.61
CA GLU A 6 -11.81 7.72 -7.83
C GLU A 6 -10.70 7.56 -6.79
N ILE A 7 -10.13 8.69 -6.33
CA ILE A 7 -9.13 8.71 -5.24
C ILE A 7 -9.78 8.52 -3.87
N MET A 8 -11.00 9.04 -3.67
CA MET A 8 -11.72 8.93 -2.40
C MET A 8 -12.41 7.58 -2.19
N SER A 9 -12.53 6.75 -3.23
CA SER A 9 -13.17 5.43 -3.15
C SER A 9 -12.47 4.38 -4.04
N PRO A 10 -11.18 4.12 -3.83
CA PRO A 10 -10.44 3.13 -4.60
C PRO A 10 -10.94 1.71 -4.29
N LYS A 11 -10.90 0.82 -5.28
CA LYS A 11 -11.18 -0.61 -5.12
C LYS A 11 -9.92 -1.41 -4.78
N SER A 12 -8.74 -0.84 -4.99
CA SER A 12 -7.46 -1.44 -4.64
C SER A 12 -6.44 -0.38 -4.19
N ILE A 13 -5.71 -0.68 -3.11
CA ILE A 13 -4.68 0.19 -2.55
C ILE A 13 -3.39 -0.60 -2.34
N ALA A 14 -2.28 -0.12 -2.93
CA ALA A 14 -0.94 -0.56 -2.58
C ALA A 14 -0.28 0.39 -1.58
N ILE A 15 0.48 -0.15 -0.63
CA ILE A 15 1.22 0.64 0.36
C ILE A 15 2.70 0.33 0.25
N VAL A 16 3.48 1.25 -0.32
CA VAL A 16 4.93 1.13 -0.46
C VAL A 16 5.61 1.58 0.82
N GLY A 17 6.43 0.71 1.40
CA GLY A 17 6.97 0.92 2.74
C GLY A 17 6.04 0.40 3.86
N ALA A 18 5.16 -0.56 3.54
CA ALA A 18 4.29 -1.19 4.51
C ALA A 18 5.08 -1.82 5.67
N SER A 19 4.52 -1.80 6.88
CA SER A 19 5.22 -2.20 8.10
C SER A 19 4.30 -2.88 9.11
N ASP A 20 4.80 -3.90 9.81
CA ASP A 20 4.10 -4.54 10.95
C ASP A 20 3.97 -3.60 12.14
N ASN A 21 4.89 -2.65 12.27
CA ASN A 21 4.77 -1.60 13.28
C ASN A 21 3.66 -0.64 12.86
N LYS A 22 2.48 -0.81 13.49
CA LYS A 22 1.29 0.03 13.33
C LYS A 22 1.49 1.50 13.70
N GLY A 23 2.60 1.88 14.33
CA GLY A 23 2.96 3.27 14.63
C GLY A 23 3.74 3.98 13.54
N ARG A 24 4.32 3.25 12.56
CA ARG A 24 5.08 3.83 11.45
C ARG A 24 4.16 4.34 10.34
N ILE A 25 4.66 5.31 9.55
CA ILE A 25 3.89 5.96 8.47
C ILE A 25 3.27 4.95 7.50
N GLY A 26 4.00 3.91 7.07
CA GLY A 26 3.46 2.85 6.20
C GLY A 26 2.69 1.73 6.91
N GLY A 27 2.75 1.66 8.25
CA GLY A 27 2.03 0.65 9.04
C GLY A 27 0.67 1.13 9.56
N ARG A 28 0.57 2.41 9.92
CA ARG A 28 -0.66 3.08 10.37
C ARG A 28 -1.85 2.94 9.40
N PRO A 29 -1.73 3.33 8.11
CA PRO A 29 -2.84 3.25 7.16
C PRO A 29 -3.30 1.81 6.94
N LEU A 30 -2.35 0.86 6.88
CA LEU A 30 -2.66 -0.57 6.78
C LEU A 30 -3.50 -1.06 7.97
N ALA A 31 -3.06 -0.72 9.19
CA ALA A 31 -3.77 -1.09 10.40
C ALA A 31 -5.21 -0.56 10.41
N HIS A 32 -5.38 0.71 10.04
CA HIS A 32 -6.71 1.32 9.96
C HIS A 32 -7.58 0.68 8.89
N MET A 33 -7.05 0.39 7.69
CA MET A 33 -7.83 -0.28 6.64
C MET A 33 -8.28 -1.67 7.08
N ILE A 34 -7.44 -2.42 7.77
CA ILE A 34 -7.80 -3.75 8.33
C ILE A 34 -8.88 -3.59 9.42
N GLU A 35 -8.66 -2.72 10.39
CA GLU A 35 -9.57 -2.50 11.53
C GLU A 35 -10.95 -2.00 11.09
N GLN A 36 -10.99 -1.14 10.07
CA GLN A 36 -12.22 -0.60 9.49
C GLN A 36 -12.82 -1.49 8.40
N LYS A 37 -12.22 -2.65 8.11
CA LYS A 37 -12.67 -3.62 7.10
C LYS A 37 -12.86 -2.98 5.72
N PHE A 38 -11.83 -2.27 5.27
CA PHE A 38 -11.79 -1.75 3.90
C PHE A 38 -12.16 -2.87 2.91
N SER A 39 -13.14 -2.59 2.06
CA SER A 39 -13.77 -3.58 1.19
C SER A 39 -12.98 -3.85 -0.10
N GLY A 40 -12.03 -2.98 -0.43
CA GLY A 40 -11.13 -3.15 -1.57
C GLY A 40 -9.93 -4.05 -1.27
N GLY A 41 -9.15 -4.33 -2.31
CA GLY A 41 -7.89 -5.05 -2.19
C GLY A 41 -6.82 -4.22 -1.48
N ILE A 42 -6.07 -4.85 -0.57
CA ILE A 42 -4.95 -4.23 0.16
C ILE A 42 -3.67 -4.96 -0.23
N PHE A 43 -2.69 -4.23 -0.74
CA PHE A 43 -1.43 -4.77 -1.26
C PHE A 43 -0.22 -4.13 -0.55
N PRO A 44 0.22 -4.69 0.59
CA PRO A 44 1.44 -4.24 1.25
C PRO A 44 2.66 -4.50 0.35
N ILE A 45 3.48 -3.48 0.11
CA ILE A 45 4.74 -3.60 -0.64
C ILE A 45 5.91 -3.44 0.34
N ASN A 46 6.68 -4.53 0.49
CA ASN A 46 7.88 -4.59 1.32
C ASN A 46 8.84 -5.69 0.79
N PRO A 47 10.06 -5.35 0.35
CA PRO A 47 11.01 -6.32 -0.18
C PRO A 47 11.55 -7.32 0.85
N ASN A 48 11.35 -7.06 2.15
CA ASN A 48 11.95 -7.85 3.23
C ASN A 48 10.95 -8.73 3.97
N ARG A 49 9.67 -8.76 3.56
CA ARG A 49 8.62 -9.48 4.29
C ARG A 49 7.64 -10.13 3.32
N ASP A 50 7.35 -11.41 3.56
CA ASP A 50 6.32 -12.14 2.82
C ASP A 50 4.90 -11.79 3.31
N THR A 51 4.79 -11.27 4.54
CA THR A 51 3.53 -10.78 5.11
C THR A 51 3.75 -9.50 5.91
N VAL A 52 2.73 -8.64 5.94
CA VAL A 52 2.67 -7.45 6.77
C VAL A 52 1.27 -7.35 7.38
N GLN A 53 1.22 -7.30 8.72
CA GLN A 53 0.00 -7.29 9.53
C GLN A 53 -0.96 -8.43 9.19
N GLY A 54 -0.41 -9.60 8.85
CA GLY A 54 -1.17 -10.80 8.49
C GLY A 54 -1.69 -10.82 7.05
N ILE A 55 -1.42 -9.79 6.25
CA ILE A 55 -1.74 -9.75 4.82
C ILE A 55 -0.49 -10.13 4.02
N LYS A 56 -0.67 -10.89 2.94
CA LYS A 56 0.41 -11.20 1.99
C LYS A 56 1.05 -9.90 1.48
N ALA A 57 2.36 -9.80 1.56
CA ALA A 57 3.13 -8.68 1.06
C ALA A 57 3.88 -9.05 -0.23
N TYR A 58 4.19 -8.03 -1.01
CA TYR A 58 4.88 -8.15 -2.29
C TYR A 58 6.21 -7.41 -2.24
N PRO A 59 7.27 -7.91 -2.91
CA PRO A 59 8.57 -7.26 -2.84
C PRO A 59 8.61 -5.94 -3.64
N SER A 60 7.85 -5.84 -4.72
CA SER A 60 7.67 -4.62 -5.50
C SER A 60 6.23 -4.47 -5.99
N LEU A 61 5.90 -3.28 -6.52
CA LEU A 61 4.61 -3.04 -7.19
C LEU A 61 4.44 -3.91 -8.43
N LEU A 62 5.53 -4.27 -9.12
CA LEU A 62 5.51 -5.07 -10.34
C LEU A 62 5.12 -6.54 -10.09
N ASP A 63 5.18 -6.99 -8.84
CA ASP A 63 4.80 -8.35 -8.45
C ASP A 63 3.30 -8.49 -8.16
N VAL A 64 2.57 -7.37 -8.11
CA VAL A 64 1.11 -7.35 -7.98
C VAL A 64 0.50 -7.58 -9.37
N LYS A 65 -0.38 -8.57 -9.50
CA LYS A 65 -0.98 -8.95 -10.78
C LYS A 65 -2.33 -8.26 -11.02
N GLU A 66 -2.89 -7.71 -9.96
CA GLU A 66 -4.15 -6.99 -9.94
C GLU A 66 -3.95 -5.50 -10.29
N ASP A 67 -4.98 -4.88 -10.87
CA ASP A 67 -4.98 -3.45 -11.15
C ASP A 67 -5.03 -2.65 -9.82
N LEU A 68 -4.14 -1.65 -9.71
CA LEU A 68 -4.02 -0.78 -8.54
C LEU A 68 -4.64 0.60 -8.84
N ASP A 69 -5.68 0.96 -8.08
CA ASP A 69 -6.34 2.27 -8.22
C ASP A 69 -5.58 3.38 -7.50
N PHE A 70 -4.90 3.05 -6.39
CA PHE A 70 -4.18 4.01 -5.56
C PHE A 70 -2.90 3.41 -4.96
N ILE A 71 -1.83 4.21 -4.95
CA ILE A 71 -0.54 3.84 -4.36
C ILE A 71 -0.19 4.86 -3.28
N LEU A 72 -0.10 4.38 -2.04
CA LEU A 72 0.41 5.15 -0.92
C LEU A 72 1.91 4.92 -0.77
N VAL A 73 2.71 5.97 -1.01
CA VAL A 73 4.18 5.89 -0.92
C VAL A 73 4.65 6.42 0.43
N ALA A 74 5.09 5.50 1.30
CA ALA A 74 5.55 5.78 2.67
C ALA A 74 7.00 5.32 2.88
N VAL A 75 7.91 5.80 2.03
CA VAL A 75 9.35 5.48 2.05
C VAL A 75 10.20 6.73 2.29
N PRO A 76 11.48 6.59 2.68
CA PRO A 76 12.43 7.71 2.70
C PRO A 76 12.48 8.47 1.38
N SER A 77 12.67 9.79 1.45
CA SER A 77 12.59 10.69 0.29
C SER A 77 13.52 10.31 -0.87
N ASN A 78 14.71 9.78 -0.57
CA ASN A 78 15.69 9.35 -1.57
C ASN A 78 15.25 8.12 -2.39
N ILE A 79 14.19 7.42 -1.97
CA ILE A 79 13.66 6.23 -2.66
C ILE A 79 12.42 6.57 -3.49
N VAL A 80 11.74 7.69 -3.20
CA VAL A 80 10.43 8.03 -3.78
C VAL A 80 10.45 8.04 -5.31
N VAL A 81 11.49 8.58 -5.94
CA VAL A 81 11.60 8.66 -7.41
C VAL A 81 11.58 7.26 -8.02
N SER A 82 12.34 6.32 -7.47
CA SER A 82 12.38 4.94 -7.96
C SER A 82 11.09 4.14 -7.76
N VAL A 83 10.14 4.66 -6.98
CA VAL A 83 8.82 4.04 -6.79
C VAL A 83 7.83 4.50 -7.88
N ILE A 84 8.05 5.68 -8.48
CA ILE A 84 7.14 6.29 -9.46
C ILE A 84 7.62 6.13 -10.91
N GLU A 85 8.85 5.65 -11.12
CA GLU A 85 9.44 5.31 -12.42
C GLU A 85 9.14 3.85 -12.81
#